data_AF-A0AAU2MR90-F1
#
_entry.id   AF-A0AAU2MR90-F1
#
_cell.length_a   1.000
_cell.length_b   1.000
_cell.length_c   1.000
_cell.angle_alpha   90.00
_cell.angle_beta   90.00
_cell.angle_gamma   90.00
#
_symmetry.space_group_name_H-M   'P 1'
#
loop_
_entity.id
_entity.type
_entity.pdbx_description
1 polymer ?
#
loop_
_entity_poly.entity_id
_entity_poly.type
_entity_poly.pdbx_seq_one_letter_code
_entity_poly.pdbx_strand_id
1 'polypeptide(L)'
;MMRTTLLRVAIALGTAAVLAAVGASAASADGVGSSGIGNHGVGNAGVFNDGVGNAGVFNDGVGNAGALNEGVGNAGAFNHGVGNAGIANWGLGNAGIANTGLGSHGIGNSGIGSSGIGD
;
A
#
# COMPACT_ATOMS: atom_id res chain seq x y z
N MET A 1 24.89 -6.25 48.18
CA MET A 1 23.70 -5.66 47.52
C MET A 1 23.89 -5.41 46.02
N MET A 2 25.07 -5.05 45.51
CA MET A 2 25.25 -4.70 44.07
C MET A 2 25.02 -5.85 43.08
N ARG A 3 25.41 -7.09 43.43
CA ARG A 3 25.28 -8.29 42.55
C ARG A 3 23.83 -8.62 42.16
N THR A 4 22.86 -8.37 43.04
CA THR A 4 21.43 -8.56 42.74
C THR A 4 20.84 -7.43 41.90
N THR A 5 21.32 -6.19 42.07
CA THR A 5 20.93 -5.06 41.23
C THR A 5 21.42 -5.22 39.80
N LEU A 6 22.69 -5.61 39.61
CA LEU A 6 23.27 -5.87 38.29
C LEU A 6 22.52 -6.97 37.53
N LEU A 7 22.16 -8.06 38.21
CA LEU A 7 21.38 -9.15 37.60
C LEU A 7 19.99 -8.68 37.15
N ARG A 8 19.31 -7.86 37.96
CA ARG A 8 18.00 -7.27 37.59
C ARG A 8 18.10 -6.32 36.41
N VAL A 9 19.13 -5.48 36.36
CA VAL A 9 19.38 -4.55 35.23
C VAL A 9 19.70 -5.32 33.95
N ALA A 10 20.52 -6.36 34.01
CA ALA A 10 20.84 -7.21 32.86
C ALA A 10 19.60 -7.93 32.30
N ILE A 11 18.75 -8.49 33.17
CA ILE A 11 17.49 -9.12 32.76
C ILE A 11 16.54 -8.09 32.13
N ALA A 12 16.39 -6.91 32.73
CA ALA A 12 15.52 -5.85 32.20
C ALA A 12 15.98 -5.35 30.82
N LEU A 13 17.28 -5.10 30.64
CA LEU A 13 17.87 -4.73 29.35
C LEU A 13 17.68 -5.84 28.29
N GLY A 14 17.91 -7.10 28.66
CA GLY A 14 17.70 -8.24 27.77
C GLY A 14 16.23 -8.37 27.33
N THR A 15 15.29 -8.21 28.26
CA THR A 15 13.85 -8.33 27.95
C THR A 15 13.36 -7.15 27.10
N ALA A 16 13.85 -5.93 27.35
CA ALA A 16 13.55 -4.75 26.53
C ALA A 16 14.10 -4.87 25.10
N ALA A 17 15.33 -5.38 24.94
CA ALA A 17 15.92 -5.61 23.61
C ALA A 17 15.17 -6.69 22.82
N VAL A 18 14.79 -7.80 23.47
CA VAL A 18 13.97 -8.86 22.85
C VAL A 18 12.58 -8.33 22.48
N LEU A 19 11.93 -7.54 23.34
CA LEU A 19 10.62 -6.96 23.03
C LEU A 19 10.70 -5.91 21.91
N ALA A 20 11.78 -5.14 21.80
CA ALA A 20 11.99 -4.24 20.66
C ALA A 20 12.19 -4.99 19.34
N ALA A 21 12.91 -6.12 19.36
CA ALA A 21 13.10 -6.98 18.18
C ALA A 21 11.82 -7.71 17.76
N VAL A 22 10.99 -8.16 18.72
CA VAL A 22 9.71 -8.85 18.47
C VAL A 22 8.57 -7.87 18.19
N GLY A 23 8.64 -6.63 18.69
CA GLY A 23 7.63 -5.59 18.47
C GLY A 23 7.71 -4.92 17.09
N ALA A 24 8.88 -4.99 16.43
CA ALA A 24 9.07 -4.42 15.10
C ALA A 24 8.43 -5.25 13.96
N SER A 25 7.99 -6.48 14.23
CA SER A 25 7.53 -7.45 13.22
C SER A 25 6.02 -7.71 13.22
N ALA A 26 5.22 -6.87 13.90
CA ALA A 26 3.76 -6.88 13.85
C ALA A 26 3.24 -6.01 12.68
N ALA A 27 2.98 -6.53 11.48
CA ALA A 27 2.91 -7.94 11.09
C ALA A 27 3.53 -8.21 9.70
N SER A 28 4.47 -9.16 9.62
CA SER A 28 4.93 -9.79 8.37
C SER A 28 5.02 -8.86 7.14
N ALA A 29 5.76 -7.77 7.26
CA ALA A 29 6.15 -6.98 6.10
C ALA A 29 7.46 -7.57 5.57
N ASP A 30 7.38 -8.43 4.55
CA ASP A 30 8.52 -9.09 3.92
C ASP A 30 9.32 -8.13 3.00
N GLY A 31 9.26 -6.83 3.30
CA GLY A 31 9.70 -5.74 2.43
C GLY A 31 10.47 -4.63 3.16
N VAL A 32 11.46 -4.06 2.47
CA VAL A 32 12.37 -3.06 3.04
C VAL A 32 11.64 -1.74 3.25
N GLY A 33 11.62 -1.23 4.48
CA GLY A 33 11.00 0.05 4.82
C GLY A 33 9.47 0.05 4.77
N SER A 34 8.84 -1.13 4.69
CA SER A 34 7.38 -1.28 4.69
C SER A 34 6.81 -1.23 6.12
N SER A 35 5.55 -0.82 6.26
CA SER A 35 4.83 -0.67 7.53
C SER A 35 3.41 -1.21 7.44
N GLY A 36 2.96 -1.94 8.47
CA GLY A 36 1.62 -2.53 8.54
C GLY A 36 1.64 -4.05 8.47
N ILE A 37 0.78 -4.65 7.64
CA ILE A 37 0.50 -6.10 7.64
C ILE A 37 0.70 -6.72 6.25
N GLY A 38 1.53 -7.76 6.13
CA GLY A 38 1.53 -8.62 4.92
C GLY A 38 2.02 -7.93 3.64
N ASN A 39 2.82 -6.87 3.75
CA ASN A 39 3.31 -6.13 2.59
C ASN A 39 4.62 -6.75 2.05
N HIS A 40 4.68 -7.02 0.75
CA HIS A 40 5.87 -7.50 0.04
C HIS A 40 6.52 -6.35 -0.75
N GLY A 41 7.84 -6.38 -0.97
CA GLY A 41 8.54 -5.38 -1.79
C GLY A 41 9.22 -4.24 -1.00
N VAL A 42 8.96 -2.97 -1.33
CA VAL A 42 9.73 -1.83 -0.76
C VAL A 42 8.85 -0.61 -0.45
N GLY A 43 8.93 -0.09 0.77
CA GLY A 43 8.32 1.19 1.16
C GLY A 43 6.79 1.20 1.17
N ASN A 44 6.15 0.04 1.33
CA ASN A 44 4.70 -0.10 1.30
C ASN A 44 4.08 0.18 2.68
N ALA A 45 3.00 0.95 2.73
CA ALA A 45 2.30 1.32 3.96
C ALA A 45 0.86 0.80 3.95
N GLY A 46 0.47 0.03 4.96
CA GLY A 46 -0.89 -0.51 5.10
C GLY A 46 -0.91 -2.03 5.07
N VAL A 47 -1.82 -2.63 4.31
CA VAL A 47 -2.18 -4.05 4.43
C VAL A 47 -2.17 -4.78 3.08
N PHE A 48 -1.42 -5.88 2.98
CA PHE A 48 -1.34 -6.78 1.82
C PHE A 48 -1.00 -6.10 0.48
N ASN A 49 -0.08 -5.13 0.48
CA ASN A 49 0.42 -4.51 -0.75
C ASN A 49 1.69 -5.21 -1.25
N ASP A 50 1.76 -5.53 -2.54
CA ASP A 50 2.97 -6.03 -3.22
C ASP A 50 3.58 -4.93 -4.10
N GLY A 51 4.88 -5.00 -4.37
CA GLY A 51 5.62 -4.02 -5.18
C GLY A 51 6.19 -2.84 -4.37
N VAL A 52 6.10 -1.60 -4.87
CA VAL A 52 6.93 -0.48 -4.39
C VAL A 52 6.14 0.81 -4.12
N GLY A 53 6.26 1.36 -2.92
CA GLY A 53 5.71 2.67 -2.54
C GLY A 53 4.18 2.75 -2.49
N ASN A 54 3.51 1.61 -2.31
CA ASN A 54 2.05 1.51 -2.27
C ASN A 54 1.50 1.88 -0.88
N ALA A 55 0.38 2.60 -0.84
CA ALA A 55 -0.25 3.09 0.39
C ALA A 55 -1.73 2.69 0.46
N GLY A 56 -2.10 1.84 1.42
CA GLY A 56 -3.47 1.40 1.65
C GLY A 56 -3.59 -0.13 1.69
N VAL A 57 -4.53 -0.70 0.94
CA VAL A 57 -4.95 -2.11 1.11
C VAL A 57 -5.02 -2.89 -0.20
N PHE A 58 -4.35 -4.04 -0.30
CA PHE A 58 -4.37 -4.91 -1.49
C PHE A 58 -3.99 -4.21 -2.81
N ASN A 59 -2.96 -3.36 -2.81
CA ASN A 59 -2.43 -2.79 -4.07
C ASN A 59 -1.23 -3.59 -4.59
N ASP A 60 -1.17 -3.83 -5.90
CA ASP A 60 -0.05 -4.47 -6.59
C ASP A 60 0.59 -3.50 -7.60
N GLY A 61 1.92 -3.52 -7.70
CA GLY A 61 2.71 -2.66 -8.59
C GLY A 61 3.37 -1.49 -7.86
N VAL A 62 3.29 -0.26 -8.40
CA VAL A 62 4.16 0.86 -7.98
C VAL A 62 3.40 2.15 -7.71
N GLY A 63 3.54 2.73 -6.52
CA GLY A 63 3.05 4.07 -6.19
C GLY A 63 1.52 4.21 -6.14
N ASN A 64 0.80 3.12 -5.92
CA ASN A 64 -0.66 3.11 -5.83
C ASN A 64 -1.15 3.57 -4.44
N ALA A 65 -2.24 4.34 -4.39
CA ALA A 65 -2.82 4.87 -3.16
C ALA A 65 -4.32 4.52 -3.04
N GLY A 66 -4.73 3.87 -1.95
CA GLY A 66 -6.10 3.45 -1.71
C GLY A 66 -6.23 1.92 -1.67
N ALA A 67 -7.19 1.33 -2.39
CA ALA A 67 -7.49 -0.09 -2.25
C ALA A 67 -7.64 -0.85 -3.58
N LEU A 68 -7.11 -2.08 -3.66
CA LEU A 68 -7.37 -2.99 -4.80
C LEU A 68 -6.97 -2.37 -6.15
N ASN A 69 -5.85 -1.64 -6.18
CA ASN A 69 -5.31 -1.07 -7.42
C ASN A 69 -4.13 -1.90 -7.94
N GLU A 70 -4.09 -2.15 -9.24
CA GLU A 70 -3.08 -2.96 -9.92
C GLU A 70 -2.34 -2.11 -10.98
N GLY A 71 -1.01 -2.12 -10.97
CA GLY A 71 -0.18 -1.36 -11.91
C GLY A 71 0.50 -0.15 -11.26
N VAL A 72 0.49 1.03 -11.90
CA VAL A 72 1.40 2.13 -11.54
C VAL A 72 0.68 3.46 -11.30
N GLY A 73 0.86 4.06 -10.12
CA GLY A 73 0.47 5.44 -9.82
C GLY A 73 -1.05 5.66 -9.77
N ASN A 74 -1.83 4.63 -9.47
CA ASN A 74 -3.29 4.74 -9.38
C ASN A 74 -3.73 5.24 -8.00
N ALA A 75 -4.79 6.05 -7.94
CA ALA A 75 -5.36 6.59 -6.71
C ALA A 75 -6.85 6.27 -6.59
N GLY A 76 -7.30 5.80 -5.43
CA GLY A 76 -8.69 5.42 -5.16
C GLY A 76 -8.87 3.92 -5.05
N ALA A 77 -9.86 3.33 -5.72
CA ALA A 77 -10.21 1.92 -5.55
C ALA A 77 -10.44 1.14 -6.87
N PHE A 78 -10.04 -0.13 -6.92
CA PHE A 78 -10.32 -1.03 -8.06
C PHE A 78 -9.77 -0.56 -9.42
N ASN A 79 -8.70 0.23 -9.45
CA ASN A 79 -8.13 0.72 -10.71
C ASN A 79 -7.02 -0.19 -11.22
N HIS A 80 -7.03 -0.54 -12.50
CA HIS A 80 -5.99 -1.38 -13.12
C HIS A 80 -5.35 -0.69 -14.33
N GLY A 81 -4.03 -0.48 -14.28
CA GLY A 81 -3.24 0.15 -15.32
C GLY A 81 -2.35 1.25 -14.76
N VAL A 82 -2.30 2.42 -15.41
CA VAL A 82 -1.36 3.50 -15.04
C VAL A 82 -2.06 4.83 -14.83
N GLY A 83 -1.81 5.49 -13.70
CA GLY A 83 -2.19 6.88 -13.46
C GLY A 83 -3.70 7.15 -13.38
N ASN A 84 -4.50 6.15 -13.00
CA ASN A 84 -5.95 6.31 -12.89
C ASN A 84 -6.34 6.88 -11.52
N ALA A 85 -7.37 7.73 -11.47
CA ALA A 85 -7.85 8.37 -10.23
C ALA A 85 -9.37 8.18 -10.04
N GLY A 86 -9.79 7.46 -9.01
CA GLY A 86 -11.20 7.25 -8.67
C GLY A 86 -11.52 5.77 -8.44
N ILE A 87 -12.62 5.28 -9.01
CA ILE A 87 -13.17 3.94 -8.72
C ILE A 87 -13.32 3.13 -10.02
N ALA A 88 -12.83 1.88 -10.02
CA ALA A 88 -13.08 0.89 -11.07
C ALA A 88 -12.63 1.30 -12.49
N ASN A 89 -11.49 2.00 -12.63
CA ASN A 89 -11.00 2.43 -13.94
C ASN A 89 -9.96 1.46 -14.53
N TRP A 90 -10.05 1.16 -15.83
CA TRP A 90 -9.11 0.31 -16.58
C TRP A 90 -8.36 1.07 -17.67
N GLY A 91 -7.03 1.04 -17.63
CA GLY A 91 -6.17 1.57 -18.70
C GLY A 91 -5.24 2.69 -18.20
N LEU A 92 -5.08 3.77 -18.98
CA LEU A 92 -4.07 4.81 -18.69
C LEU A 92 -4.71 6.19 -18.48
N GLY A 93 -4.50 6.82 -17.32
CA GLY A 93 -4.83 8.23 -17.09
C GLY A 93 -6.31 8.56 -16.99
N ASN A 94 -7.16 7.61 -16.55
CA ASN A 94 -8.60 7.83 -16.43
C ASN A 94 -8.96 8.48 -15.07
N ALA A 95 -10.00 9.31 -15.00
CA ALA A 95 -10.43 9.97 -13.77
C ALA A 95 -11.95 9.91 -13.54
N GLY A 96 -12.39 9.27 -12.45
CA GLY A 96 -13.80 9.15 -12.07
C GLY A 96 -14.21 7.71 -11.77
N ILE A 97 -15.38 7.29 -12.25
CA ILE A 97 -15.99 6.00 -11.90
C ILE A 97 -16.20 5.14 -13.16
N ALA A 98 -15.76 3.89 -13.13
CA ALA A 98 -16.04 2.87 -14.16
C ALA A 98 -15.63 3.27 -15.58
N ASN A 99 -14.51 3.99 -15.74
CA ASN A 99 -14.01 4.36 -17.06
C ASN A 99 -13.01 3.33 -17.60
N THR A 100 -13.01 3.10 -18.91
CA THR A 100 -12.03 2.25 -19.58
C THR A 100 -11.25 3.03 -20.64
N GLY A 101 -10.10 2.49 -21.07
CA GLY A 101 -9.29 3.06 -22.15
C GLY A 101 -8.23 4.05 -21.65
N LEU A 102 -7.99 5.10 -22.44
CA LEU A 102 -6.95 6.08 -22.18
C LEU A 102 -7.58 7.46 -21.92
N GLY A 103 -7.19 8.19 -20.87
CA GLY A 103 -7.56 9.59 -20.67
C GLY A 103 -9.06 9.85 -20.45
N SER A 104 -9.83 8.86 -20.02
CA SER A 104 -11.28 8.92 -19.88
C SER A 104 -11.72 9.50 -18.54
N HIS A 105 -12.60 10.51 -18.56
CA HIS A 105 -13.07 11.24 -17.39
C HIS A 105 -14.58 11.10 -17.20
N GLY A 106 -15.03 11.13 -15.95
CA GLY A 106 -16.45 11.09 -15.58
C GLY A 106 -16.92 9.70 -15.10
N ILE A 107 -18.13 9.32 -15.48
CA ILE A 107 -18.79 8.07 -15.06
C ILE A 107 -19.09 7.21 -16.29
N GLY A 108 -18.65 5.96 -16.30
CA GLY A 108 -19.06 4.92 -17.26
C GLY A 108 -18.49 5.07 -18.67
N ASN A 109 -17.33 5.73 -18.84
CA ASN A 109 -16.82 6.16 -20.14
C ASN A 109 -15.89 5.11 -20.80
N SER A 110 -15.80 5.09 -22.14
CA SER A 110 -15.08 4.05 -22.90
C SER A 110 -14.09 4.60 -23.93
N GLY A 111 -12.88 4.95 -23.48
CA GLY A 111 -11.75 5.45 -24.29
C GLY A 111 -12.06 6.73 -25.07
N ILE A 112 -11.20 7.17 -26.00
CA ILE A 112 -9.89 7.73 -25.63
C ILE A 112 -10.08 9.24 -25.41
N GLY A 113 -9.59 9.78 -24.29
CA GLY A 113 -9.54 11.22 -23.98
C GLY A 113 -10.88 11.82 -23.54
N SER A 114 -11.79 11.00 -23.03
CA SER A 114 -13.22 11.28 -23.02
C SER A 114 -13.75 12.03 -21.78
N SER A 115 -14.94 12.62 -21.90
CA SER A 115 -15.78 13.15 -20.82
C SER A 115 -17.19 13.45 -21.36
N GLY A 116 -18.30 13.15 -20.67
CA GLY A 116 -18.45 12.46 -19.39
C GLY A 116 -19.93 12.36 -18.97
N ILE A 117 -20.28 11.33 -18.19
CA ILE A 117 -21.60 10.65 -18.16
C ILE A 117 -21.75 9.84 -19.47
N GLY A 118 -21.48 8.54 -19.35
CA GLY A 118 -21.34 7.60 -20.48
C GLY A 118 -22.63 7.11 -21.13
N ASP A 119 -22.43 6.27 -22.15
CA ASP A 119 -23.43 5.75 -23.09
C ASP A 119 -24.41 4.71 -22.50
#